data_AF-A0A4Q3UNE7-F1
#
_entry.id   AF-A0A4Q3UNE7-F1
#
_cell.length_a   1.000
_cell.length_b   1.000
_cell.length_c   1.000
_cell.angle_alpha   90.00
_cell.angle_beta   90.00
_cell.angle_gamma   90.00
#
_symmetry.space_group_name_H-M   'P 1'
#
loop_
_entity.id
_entity.type
_entity.pdbx_description
1 polymer ?
#
loop_
_entity_poly.entity_id
_entity_poly.type
_entity_poly.pdbx_seq_one_letter_code
_entity_poly.pdbx_strand_id
1 'polypeptide(L)'
;MLRELQAWTMILALFGFARKHLRHDNAARRYLTDAIFPFYIIHQTTIVVAGHYLNKLGLPVGIEATILIVTTAASCWLGYEIVRRVPLLRPLFGLKASSKAHTLSSKGQPASA
;
A
#
# COMPACT_ATOMS: atom_id res chain seq x y z
N MET A 1 -29.50 -11.89 2.45
CA MET A 1 -29.01 -12.03 3.84
C MET A 1 -28.02 -13.18 4.02
N LEU A 2 -28.35 -14.45 3.72
CA LEU A 2 -27.40 -15.58 3.90
C LEU A 2 -26.10 -15.46 3.08
N ARG A 3 -26.17 -15.00 1.82
CA ARG A 3 -24.98 -14.77 0.97
C ARG A 3 -24.06 -13.69 1.53
N GLU A 4 -24.63 -12.60 2.04
CA GLU A 4 -23.87 -11.52 2.67
C GLU A 4 -23.12 -12.04 3.90
N LEU A 5 -23.82 -12.80 4.76
CA LEU A 5 -23.20 -13.40 5.95
C LEU A 5 -22.06 -14.34 5.57
N GLN A 6 -22.23 -15.15 4.52
CA GLN A 6 -21.18 -16.03 3.99
C GLN A 6 -19.98 -15.22 3.43
N ALA A 7 -20.22 -14.13 2.71
CA ALA A 7 -19.15 -13.28 2.20
C ALA A 7 -18.37 -12.61 3.35
N TRP A 8 -19.07 -12.02 4.33
CA TRP A 8 -18.44 -11.40 5.50
C TRP A 8 -17.66 -12.39 6.34
N THR A 9 -18.22 -13.57 6.60
CA THR A 9 -17.51 -14.63 7.35
C THR A 9 -16.29 -15.14 6.60
N MET A 10 -16.36 -15.29 5.27
CA MET A 10 -15.20 -15.65 4.45
C MET A 10 -14.09 -14.58 4.49
N ILE A 11 -14.46 -13.29 4.41
CA ILE A 11 -13.50 -12.18 4.54
C ILE A 11 -12.81 -12.21 5.91
N LEU A 12 -13.58 -12.36 6.99
CA LEU A 12 -13.05 -12.44 8.35
C LEU A 12 -12.16 -13.68 8.55
N ALA A 13 -12.57 -14.83 8.02
CA ALA A 13 -11.78 -16.07 8.05
C ALA A 13 -10.46 -15.91 7.29
N LEU A 14 -10.47 -15.28 6.11
CA LEU A 14 -9.28 -14.99 5.33
C LEU A 14 -8.32 -14.07 6.08
N PHE A 15 -8.82 -12.98 6.69
CA PHE A 15 -8.00 -12.09 7.50
C PHE A 15 -7.45 -12.76 8.76
N GLY A 16 -8.23 -13.61 9.42
CA GLY A 16 -7.79 -14.42 10.56
C GLY A 16 -6.71 -15.43 10.18
N PHE A 17 -6.87 -16.11 9.04
CA PHE A 17 -5.90 -17.03 8.48
C PHE A 17 -4.60 -16.31 8.09
N ALA A 18 -4.72 -15.17 7.41
CA ALA A 18 -3.59 -14.32 7.05
C ALA A 18 -2.87 -13.81 8.29
N ARG A 19 -3.59 -13.38 9.34
CA ARG A 19 -2.98 -12.99 10.61
C ARG A 19 -2.27 -14.16 11.30
N LYS A 20 -2.77 -15.39 11.19
CA LYS A 20 -2.13 -16.57 11.81
C LYS A 20 -0.85 -16.99 11.06
N HIS A 21 -0.86 -16.97 9.72
CA HIS A 21 0.23 -17.52 8.90
C HIS A 21 1.21 -16.46 8.34
N LEU A 22 0.76 -15.22 8.11
CA LEU A 22 1.58 -14.10 7.61
C LEU A 22 1.98 -13.13 8.74
N ARG A 23 2.02 -13.62 9.99
CA ARG A 23 2.41 -12.83 11.18
C ARG A 23 3.90 -12.55 11.30
N HIS A 24 4.71 -12.97 10.33
CA HIS A 24 6.12 -12.61 10.27
C HIS A 24 6.26 -11.16 9.79
N ASP A 25 6.95 -10.34 10.59
CA ASP A 25 7.32 -8.95 10.27
C ASP A 25 8.38 -8.93 9.16
N ASN A 26 7.98 -9.28 7.94
CA ASN A 26 8.87 -9.27 6.79
C ASN A 26 8.96 -7.86 6.21
N ALA A 27 10.16 -7.46 5.79
CA ALA A 27 10.42 -6.18 5.13
C ALA A 27 9.47 -5.93 3.94
N ALA A 28 9.06 -7.00 3.26
CA ALA A 28 8.06 -6.98 2.19
C ALA A 28 6.68 -6.47 2.64
N ARG A 29 6.20 -6.85 3.84
CA ARG A 29 4.88 -6.42 4.35
C ARG A 29 4.85 -4.93 4.67
N ARG A 30 5.94 -4.43 5.25
CA ARG A 30 6.11 -3.00 5.56
C ARG A 30 6.14 -2.18 4.26
N TYR A 31 6.96 -2.62 3.31
CA TYR A 31 7.03 -2.05 1.97
C TYR A 31 5.67 -2.02 1.24
N LEU A 32 4.90 -3.12 1.25
CA LEU A 32 3.56 -3.17 0.65
C LEU A 32 2.59 -2.21 1.33
N THR A 33 2.67 -2.09 2.66
CA THR A 33 1.81 -1.20 3.46
C THR A 33 2.10 0.26 3.15
N ASP A 34 3.37 0.62 2.99
CA ASP A 34 3.78 1.99 2.66
C ASP A 34 3.40 2.36 1.21
N ALA A 35 3.45 1.39 0.29
CA ALA A 35 3.08 1.59 -1.11
C ALA A 35 1.56 1.69 -1.33
N ILE A 36 0.73 1.08 -0.46
CA ILE A 36 -0.72 0.97 -0.69
C ILE A 36 -1.42 2.33 -0.65
N PHE A 37 -0.97 3.23 0.23
CA PHE A 37 -1.64 4.52 0.43
C PHE A 37 -1.47 5.48 -0.77
N PRO A 38 -0.25 5.70 -1.29
CA PRO A 38 -0.05 6.45 -2.54
C PRO A 38 -0.80 5.83 -3.73
N PHE A 39 -0.78 4.50 -3.86
CA PHE A 39 -1.51 3.79 -4.91
C PHE A 39 -3.01 4.10 -4.83
N TYR A 40 -3.60 4.07 -3.64
CA TYR A 40 -5.03 4.33 -3.44
C TYR A 40 -5.45 5.73 -3.91
N ILE A 41 -4.68 6.75 -3.55
CA ILE A 41 -4.99 8.14 -3.91
C ILE A 41 -4.83 8.35 -5.42
N ILE A 42 -3.76 7.82 -6.01
CA ILE A 42 -3.45 8.03 -7.43
C ILE A 42 -4.41 7.23 -8.33
N HIS A 43 -4.78 6.03 -7.93
CA HIS A 43 -5.65 5.15 -8.73
C HIS A 43 -7.01 5.81 -8.98
N GLN A 44 -7.70 6.22 -7.91
CA GLN A 44 -9.05 6.80 -8.03
C GLN A 44 -9.03 8.13 -8.79
N THR A 45 -8.06 9.01 -8.50
CA THR A 45 -7.95 10.30 -9.18
C THR A 45 -7.63 10.13 -10.66
N THR A 46 -6.74 9.19 -11.00
CA THR A 46 -6.42 8.87 -12.41
C THR A 46 -7.63 8.34 -13.15
N ILE A 47 -8.42 7.43 -12.54
CA ILE A 47 -9.63 6.89 -13.19
C ILE A 47 -10.62 8.01 -13.51
N VAL A 48 -10.85 8.94 -12.57
CA VAL A 48 -11.80 10.04 -12.79
C VAL A 48 -11.31 10.98 -13.88
N VAL A 49 -10.03 11.37 -13.84
CA VAL A 49 -9.44 12.29 -14.83
C VAL A 49 -9.37 11.62 -16.20
N ALA A 50 -8.79 10.43 -16.29
CA ALA A 50 -8.68 9.67 -17.53
C ALA A 50 -10.07 9.36 -18.11
N GLY A 51 -11.01 8.90 -17.28
CA GLY A 51 -12.39 8.66 -17.68
C GLY A 51 -13.07 9.92 -18.21
N HIS A 52 -12.88 11.07 -17.56
CA HIS A 52 -13.45 12.34 -18.05
C HIS A 52 -12.90 12.74 -19.42
N TYR A 53 -11.62 12.53 -19.68
CA TYR A 53 -11.02 12.82 -20.99
C TYR A 53 -11.41 11.79 -22.04
N LEU A 54 -11.35 10.49 -21.72
CA LEU A 54 -11.68 9.40 -22.66
C LEU A 54 -13.15 9.44 -23.09
N ASN A 55 -14.06 9.76 -22.17
CA ASN A 55 -15.49 9.83 -22.47
C ASN A 55 -15.81 10.91 -23.53
N LYS A 56 -15.01 11.97 -23.60
CA LYS A 56 -15.15 13.02 -24.63
C LYS A 56 -14.76 12.55 -26.03
N LEU A 57 -13.98 11.47 -26.16
CA LEU A 57 -13.55 10.95 -27.46
C LEU A 57 -14.59 10.03 -28.13
N GLY A 58 -15.67 9.64 -27.42
CA GLY A 58 -16.75 8.83 -28.00
C GLY A 58 -16.28 7.45 -28.52
N LEU A 59 -15.23 6.90 -27.92
CA LEU A 59 -14.61 5.64 -28.36
C LEU A 59 -15.48 4.43 -28.02
N PRO A 60 -15.26 3.28 -28.70
CA PRO A 60 -15.85 2.02 -28.28
C PRO A 60 -15.42 1.64 -26.86
N VAL A 61 -16.38 1.20 -26.03
CA VAL A 61 -16.19 0.90 -24.59
C VAL A 61 -15.00 -0.03 -24.33
N GLY A 62 -14.73 -1.02 -25.20
CA GLY A 62 -13.60 -1.94 -25.01
C GLY A 62 -12.23 -1.26 -25.13
N ILE A 63 -12.10 -0.28 -26.04
CA ILE A 63 -10.86 0.48 -26.22
C ILE A 63 -10.70 1.47 -25.07
N GLU A 64 -11.78 2.15 -24.70
CA GLU A 64 -11.81 3.07 -23.57
C GLU A 64 -11.40 2.37 -22.26
N ALA A 65 -11.96 1.19 -21.97
CA ALA A 65 -11.60 0.39 -20.80
C ALA A 65 -10.12 -0.01 -20.81
N THR A 66 -9.60 -0.46 -21.97
CA THR A 66 -8.20 -0.88 -22.09
C THR A 66 -7.24 0.28 -21.84
N ILE A 67 -7.51 1.45 -22.46
CA ILE A 67 -6.69 2.66 -22.26
C ILE A 67 -6.78 3.10 -20.80
N LEU A 68 -7.96 3.11 -20.20
CA LEU A 68 -8.16 3.51 -18.81
C LEU A 68 -7.37 2.59 -17.86
N ILE A 69 -7.41 1.27 -18.06
CA ILE A 69 -6.65 0.30 -17.26
C ILE A 69 -5.15 0.55 -17.39
N VAL A 70 -4.64 0.68 -18.61
CA VAL A 70 -3.20 0.89 -18.87
C VAL A 70 -2.74 2.21 -18.26
N THR A 71 -3.49 3.29 -18.46
CA THR A 71 -3.16 4.63 -17.94
C THR A 71 -3.14 4.64 -16.42
N THR A 72 -4.12 3.97 -15.80
CA THR A 72 -4.21 3.87 -14.35
C THR A 72 -3.10 2.98 -13.77
N ALA A 73 -2.76 1.86 -14.41
CA ALA A 73 -1.64 1.03 -13.99
C ALA A 73 -0.31 1.79 -14.10
N ALA A 74 -0.11 2.53 -15.19
CA ALA A 74 1.07 3.35 -15.41
C ALA A 74 1.19 4.49 -14.38
N SER A 75 0.10 5.18 -14.06
CA SER A 75 0.11 6.26 -13.06
C SER A 75 0.41 5.74 -11.67
N CYS A 76 -0.17 4.60 -11.28
CA CYS A 76 0.14 3.96 -10.01
C CYS A 76 1.61 3.53 -9.93
N TRP A 77 2.16 2.94 -11.01
CA TRP A 77 3.59 2.60 -11.10
C TRP A 77 4.49 3.83 -10.95
N LEU A 78 4.15 4.92 -11.64
CA LEU A 78 4.87 6.19 -11.55
C LEU A 78 4.81 6.76 -10.13
N GLY A 79 3.64 6.73 -9.50
CA GLY A 79 3.43 7.16 -8.12
C GLY A 79 4.29 6.38 -7.12
N TYR A 80 4.34 5.06 -7.30
CA TYR A 80 5.22 4.20 -6.49
C TYR A 80 6.70 4.54 -6.69
N GLU A 81 7.14 4.76 -7.94
CA GLU A 81 8.53 5.16 -8.22
C GLU A 81 8.87 6.53 -7.62
N ILE A 82 7.93 7.50 -7.64
CA ILE A 82 8.10 8.81 -6.99
C ILE A 82 8.26 8.67 -5.47
N VAL A 83 7.43 7.86 -4.82
CA VAL A 83 7.53 7.59 -3.37
C VAL A 83 8.85 6.92 -3.03
N ARG A 84 9.34 6.02 -3.90
CA ARG A 84 10.67 5.41 -3.77
C ARG A 84 11.80 6.43 -3.93
N ARG A 85 11.64 7.43 -4.81
CA ARG A 85 12.63 8.47 -5.12
C ARG A 85 12.69 9.60 -4.09
N VAL A 86 11.61 9.88 -3.37
CA VAL A 86 11.53 10.96 -2.38
C VAL A 86 11.63 10.40 -0.95
N PRO A 87 12.84 10.21 -0.40
CA PRO A 87 13.03 9.67 0.94
C PRO A 87 12.47 10.58 2.05
N LEU A 88 12.17 11.85 1.74
CA LEU A 88 11.59 12.83 2.67
C LEU A 88 10.09 12.61 2.94
N LEU A 89 9.39 11.92 2.05
CA LEU A 89 7.98 11.53 2.25
C LEU A 89 7.84 10.26 3.11
N ARG A 90 8.94 9.52 3.30
CA ARG A 90 8.98 8.30 4.14
C ARG A 90 8.41 8.51 5.55
N PRO A 91 8.89 9.49 6.36
CA PRO A 91 8.37 9.69 7.71
C PRO A 91 6.89 10.13 7.74
N LEU A 92 6.42 10.87 6.72
CA LEU A 92 5.03 11.33 6.65
C LEU A 92 4.04 10.19 6.31
N PHE A 93 4.52 9.13 5.67
CA PHE A 93 3.79 7.90 5.36
C PHE A 93 4.03 6.75 6.36
N GLY A 94 4.67 7.00 7.51
CA GLY A 94 4.81 5.99 8.57
C GLY A 94 5.96 4.99 8.37
N LEU A 95 6.87 5.23 7.42
CA LEU A 95 8.14 4.52 7.38
C LEU A 95 8.95 4.94 8.61
N LYS A 96 8.97 4.06 9.61
CA LYS A 96 9.80 4.19 10.81
C LYS A 96 11.21 4.55 10.37
N ALA A 97 11.66 5.75 10.76
CA ALA A 97 13.06 6.11 10.68
C ALA A 97 13.86 4.92 11.22
N SER A 98 14.86 4.49 10.46
CA SER A 98 15.79 3.46 10.93
C SER A 98 16.25 3.92 12.31
N SER A 99 15.77 3.25 13.35
CA SER A 99 16.12 3.55 14.73
C SER A 99 17.56 3.11 14.91
N LYS A 100 18.49 3.91 14.40
CA LYS A 100 19.83 4.01 14.96
C LYS A 100 19.69 4.73 16.31
N ALA A 101 19.11 4.04 17.28
CA ALA A 101 19.44 4.23 18.68
C ALA A 101 20.20 2.95 19.05
N HIS A 102 21.44 2.81 18.60
CA HIS A 102 22.60 3.28 19.35
C HIS A 102 22.55 2.78 20.80
N THR A 103 22.72 1.47 20.95
CA THR A 103 23.90 0.90 21.63
C THR A 103 24.43 1.69 22.84
N LEU A 104 23.60 2.04 23.82
CA LEU A 104 24.06 2.59 25.12
C LEU A 104 23.14 2.14 26.25
N SER A 105 23.02 0.84 26.49
CA SER A 105 22.60 0.32 27.79
C SER A 105 23.28 -1.02 28.07
N SER A 106 24.61 -0.96 28.16
CA SER A 106 25.48 -2.02 28.70
C SER A 106 26.55 -1.37 29.58
N LYS A 107 26.13 -0.45 30.46
CA LYS A 107 26.98 0.03 31.55
C LYS A 107 26.13 0.21 32.79
N GLY A 108 26.16 -0.80 33.65
CA GLY A 108 25.43 -0.78 34.92
C GLY A 108 25.24 -2.15 35.56
N GLN A 109 26.20 -3.07 35.43
CA GLN A 109 26.35 -4.15 36.40
C GLN A 109 27.26 -3.62 37.50
N PRO A 110 26.77 -3.43 38.74
CA PRO A 110 27.59 -3.59 39.92
C PRO A 110 27.35 -5.00 40.47
N ALA A 111 28.35 -5.85 40.31
CA ALA A 111 28.67 -6.84 41.32
C ALA A 111 29.21 -6.11 42.56
N SER A 112 28.89 -6.64 43.76
CA SER A 112 29.31 -6.23 45.12
C SER A 112 28.07 -5.91 45.97
N ALA A 113 27.81 -6.50 47.13
CA ALA A 113 28.45 -7.55 47.93
C ALA A 113 27.39 -8.05 48.93
#